data_AF-A0A9X2BWI4-F1
#
_entry.id   AF-A0A9X2BWI4-F1
#
_cell.length_a   1.000
_cell.length_b   1.000
_cell.length_c   1.000
_cell.angle_alpha   90.00
_cell.angle_beta   90.00
_cell.angle_gamma   90.00
#
_symmetry.space_group_name_H-M   'P 1'
#
loop_
_entity.id
_entity.type
_entity.pdbx_description
1 polymer ?
#
loop_
_entity_poly.entity_id
_entity_poly.type
_entity_poly.pdbx_seq_one_letter_code
_entity_poly.pdbx_strand_id
1 'polypeptide(L)'
;MQRQGLCQRGRACVHDRRARRVDRFFGSHPGLADEYLDHPYFEVRAIAARYCTLFRLPALMDDPEPEVRAQVALRLPPARIGRLAEDPDRRVRVAATSRLAGKALVAMLRDPDYYVRLIAVRRLPPDVLPLAAGDPEPEVRRWAARRMPPERLGVLLGDQDPLVRLEVAERLPPARLHLLADDPDMRVRFAVVQRAPADLLGRFGRDAERLVREAAAERRAELEEEG
;
A
#
# COMPACT_ATOMS: atom_id res chain seq x y z
N MET A 1 -6.69 -36.22 15.58
CA MET A 1 -7.56 -36.47 16.74
C MET A 1 -9.02 -36.22 16.35
N GLN A 2 -9.88 -37.24 16.24
CA GLN A 2 -11.32 -37.05 16.05
C GLN A 2 -11.98 -36.86 17.42
N ARG A 3 -12.23 -35.61 17.85
CA ARG A 3 -13.19 -35.38 18.95
C ARG A 3 -14.59 -35.42 18.38
N GLN A 4 -15.19 -36.62 18.44
CA GLN A 4 -16.53 -36.91 17.95
C GLN A 4 -17.53 -35.88 18.51
N GLY A 5 -18.34 -35.27 17.63
CA GLY A 5 -19.40 -34.31 17.99
C GLY A 5 -19.17 -32.84 17.61
N LEU A 6 -17.92 -32.38 17.44
CA LEU A 6 -17.63 -30.97 17.12
C LEU A 6 -17.68 -30.65 15.61
N CYS A 7 -17.52 -31.67 14.77
CA CYS A 7 -17.67 -31.54 13.32
C CYS A 7 -19.13 -31.69 12.93
N GLN A 8 -19.72 -30.62 12.40
CA GLN A 8 -21.03 -30.63 11.77
C GLN A 8 -20.85 -30.70 10.25
N ARG A 9 -21.07 -31.88 9.67
CA ARG A 9 -20.92 -32.10 8.22
C ARG A 9 -21.75 -31.07 7.41
N GLY A 10 -21.13 -30.47 6.41
CA GLY A 10 -21.74 -29.43 5.58
C GLY A 10 -21.87 -28.04 6.23
N ARG A 11 -21.57 -27.90 7.54
CA ARG A 11 -21.62 -26.62 8.27
C ARG A 11 -20.24 -26.17 8.78
N ALA A 12 -19.59 -26.94 9.64
CA ALA A 12 -18.29 -26.61 10.22
C ALA A 12 -17.55 -27.91 10.53
N CYS A 13 -16.49 -28.20 9.77
CA CYS A 13 -15.70 -29.41 9.98
C CYS A 13 -14.30 -29.23 9.43
N VAL A 14 -13.30 -29.74 10.15
CA VAL A 14 -11.89 -29.69 9.77
C VAL A 14 -11.55 -30.57 8.55
N HIS A 15 -12.35 -31.59 8.29
CA HIS A 15 -12.19 -32.48 7.13
C HIS A 15 -12.96 -32.00 5.88
N ASP A 16 -13.57 -30.81 5.92
CA ASP A 16 -14.28 -30.26 4.78
C ASP A 16 -13.28 -29.72 3.76
N ARG A 17 -13.48 -30.00 2.47
CA ARG A 17 -12.65 -29.46 1.39
C ARG A 17 -12.80 -27.96 1.20
N ARG A 18 -13.87 -27.35 1.73
CA ARG A 18 -14.12 -25.91 1.62
C ARG A 18 -13.47 -25.18 2.79
N ALA A 19 -12.44 -24.39 2.49
CA ALA A 19 -11.73 -23.52 3.45
C ALA A 19 -12.68 -22.74 4.38
N ARG A 20 -13.77 -22.16 3.86
CA ARG A 20 -14.76 -21.41 4.68
C ARG A 20 -15.37 -22.23 5.82
N ARG A 21 -15.52 -23.55 5.66
CA ARG A 21 -16.11 -24.42 6.70
C ARG A 21 -15.09 -24.88 7.72
N VAL A 22 -13.84 -25.03 7.30
CA VAL A 22 -12.70 -25.25 8.20
C VAL A 22 -12.46 -23.99 9.04
N ASP A 23 -12.54 -22.80 8.42
CA ASP A 23 -12.44 -21.51 9.12
C ASP A 23 -13.52 -21.33 10.18
N ARG A 24 -14.77 -21.64 9.82
CA ARG A 24 -15.88 -21.63 10.78
C ARG A 24 -15.66 -22.61 11.92
N PHE A 25 -15.11 -23.80 11.64
CA PHE A 25 -14.84 -24.80 12.66
C PHE A 25 -13.85 -24.29 13.71
N PHE A 26 -12.71 -23.74 13.29
CA PHE A 26 -11.72 -23.18 14.22
C PHE A 26 -12.18 -21.87 14.86
N GLY A 27 -12.99 -21.06 14.17
CA GLY A 27 -13.64 -19.89 14.77
C GLY A 27 -14.54 -20.24 15.95
N SER A 28 -15.25 -21.38 15.90
CA SER A 28 -16.05 -21.87 17.02
C SER A 28 -15.25 -22.67 18.05
N HIS A 29 -14.06 -23.18 17.69
CA HIS A 29 -13.24 -24.04 18.55
C HIS A 29 -11.74 -23.69 18.47
N PRO A 30 -11.33 -22.46 18.83
CA PRO A 30 -9.96 -21.99 18.61
C PRO A 30 -8.92 -22.80 19.41
N GLY A 31 -9.30 -23.33 20.57
CA GLY A 31 -8.43 -24.18 21.40
C GLY A 31 -8.00 -25.49 20.74
N LEU A 32 -8.63 -25.90 19.64
CA LEU A 32 -8.22 -27.09 18.87
C LEU A 32 -7.18 -26.77 17.80
N ALA A 33 -6.94 -25.51 17.44
CA ALA A 33 -6.10 -25.17 16.30
C ALA A 33 -4.65 -25.68 16.43
N ASP A 34 -4.11 -25.71 17.66
CA ASP A 34 -2.76 -26.19 17.95
C ASP A 34 -2.56 -27.67 17.58
N GLU A 35 -3.64 -28.47 17.57
CA GLU A 35 -3.63 -29.91 17.23
C GLU A 35 -3.60 -30.18 15.71
N TYR A 36 -3.74 -29.15 14.87
CA TYR A 36 -3.88 -29.29 13.41
C TYR A 36 -2.76 -28.61 12.62
N LEU A 37 -1.65 -28.27 13.28
CA LEU A 37 -0.51 -27.60 12.64
C LEU A 37 0.37 -28.56 11.81
N ASP A 38 0.21 -29.87 11.94
CA ASP A 38 0.90 -30.90 11.14
C ASP A 38 -0.03 -31.57 10.11
N HIS A 39 -1.24 -31.01 9.91
CA HIS A 39 -2.24 -31.60 9.05
C HIS A 39 -1.76 -31.72 7.59
N PRO A 40 -2.02 -32.84 6.87
CA PRO A 40 -1.50 -33.06 5.52
C PRO A 40 -1.94 -32.00 4.50
N TYR A 41 -3.19 -31.55 4.59
CA TYR A 41 -3.70 -30.44 3.76
C TYR A 41 -3.27 -29.09 4.31
N PHE A 42 -2.58 -28.29 3.49
CA PHE A 42 -2.07 -26.99 3.88
C PHE A 42 -3.19 -26.00 4.20
N GLU A 43 -4.37 -26.12 3.57
CA GLU A 43 -5.49 -25.22 3.80
C GLU A 43 -5.96 -25.32 5.26
N VAL A 44 -5.92 -26.53 5.83
CA VAL A 44 -6.22 -26.75 7.25
C VAL A 44 -5.13 -26.13 8.11
N ARG A 45 -3.85 -26.31 7.76
CA ARG A 45 -2.72 -25.70 8.50
C ARG A 45 -2.77 -24.17 8.46
N ALA A 46 -3.04 -23.58 7.31
CA ALA A 46 -3.15 -22.13 7.11
C ALA A 46 -4.30 -21.55 7.94
N ILE A 47 -5.45 -22.23 7.96
CA ILE A 47 -6.58 -21.80 8.78
C ILE A 47 -6.27 -22.01 10.26
N ALA A 48 -5.72 -23.16 10.67
CA ALA A 48 -5.29 -23.39 12.04
C ALA A 48 -4.27 -22.34 12.50
N ALA A 49 -3.35 -21.92 11.61
CA ALA A 49 -2.39 -20.85 11.85
C ALA A 49 -3.06 -19.51 12.18
N ARG A 50 -4.33 -19.28 11.79
CA ARG A 50 -5.11 -18.08 12.16
C ARG A 50 -5.60 -18.08 13.61
N TYR A 51 -5.76 -19.26 14.21
CA TYR A 51 -6.39 -19.42 15.53
C TYR A 51 -5.44 -19.98 16.60
N CYS A 52 -4.39 -20.69 16.19
CA CYS A 52 -3.44 -21.33 17.11
C CYS A 52 -2.77 -20.33 18.06
N THR A 53 -2.25 -20.83 19.17
CA THR A 53 -1.54 -20.02 20.14
C THR A 53 -0.27 -19.43 19.52
N LEU A 54 0.09 -18.20 19.93
CA LEU A 54 1.34 -17.57 19.48
C LEU A 54 2.59 -18.36 19.88
N PHE A 55 2.48 -19.27 20.86
CA PHE A 55 3.55 -20.16 21.27
C PHE A 55 3.80 -21.29 20.25
N ARG A 56 2.74 -21.80 19.60
CA ARG A 56 2.84 -22.89 18.62
C ARG A 56 3.06 -22.39 17.19
N LEU A 57 2.61 -21.19 16.88
CA LEU A 57 2.74 -20.57 15.56
C LEU A 57 4.17 -20.53 14.97
N PRO A 58 5.27 -20.32 15.75
CA PRO A 58 6.63 -20.34 15.22
C PRO A 58 7.02 -21.63 14.50
N ALA A 59 6.41 -22.77 14.84
CA ALA A 59 6.69 -24.05 14.19
C ALA A 59 6.31 -24.06 12.70
N LEU A 60 5.43 -23.15 12.28
CA LEU A 60 4.97 -23.02 10.89
C LEU A 60 5.78 -22.01 10.07
N MET A 61 6.81 -21.38 10.64
CA MET A 61 7.58 -20.37 9.90
C MET A 61 8.33 -20.94 8.69
N ASP A 62 8.60 -22.25 8.68
CA ASP A 62 9.27 -22.98 7.59
C ASP A 62 8.32 -23.95 6.88
N ASP A 63 6.99 -23.75 7.01
CA ASP A 63 6.01 -24.58 6.32
C ASP A 63 6.27 -24.54 4.79
N PRO A 64 6.21 -25.67 4.07
CA PRO A 64 6.45 -25.70 2.63
C PRO A 64 5.49 -24.78 1.86
N GLU A 65 4.27 -24.57 2.36
CA GLU A 65 3.27 -23.78 1.68
C GLU A 65 3.35 -22.28 2.06
N PRO A 66 3.52 -21.39 1.08
CA PRO A 66 3.55 -19.94 1.31
C PRO A 66 2.31 -19.38 1.99
N GLU A 67 1.12 -19.93 1.73
CA GLU A 67 -0.11 -19.47 2.38
C GLU A 67 -0.06 -19.65 3.90
N VAL A 68 0.55 -20.74 4.37
CA VAL A 68 0.76 -20.99 5.81
C VAL A 68 1.77 -19.99 6.37
N ARG A 69 2.93 -19.81 5.71
CA ARG A 69 3.96 -18.85 6.14
C ARG A 69 3.46 -17.40 6.14
N ALA A 70 2.54 -17.04 5.23
CA ALA A 70 1.89 -15.74 5.23
C ALA A 70 1.01 -15.54 6.47
N GLN A 71 0.27 -16.55 6.91
CA GLN A 71 -0.51 -16.47 8.17
C GLN A 71 0.40 -16.31 9.39
N VAL A 72 1.59 -16.93 9.36
CA VAL A 72 2.62 -16.73 10.38
C VAL A 72 3.08 -15.27 10.41
N ALA A 73 3.39 -14.68 9.24
CA ALA A 73 3.75 -13.27 9.13
C ALA A 73 2.63 -12.33 9.64
N LEU A 74 1.37 -12.67 9.39
CA LEU A 74 0.21 -11.87 9.81
C LEU A 74 -0.08 -11.91 11.32
N ARG A 75 0.44 -12.90 12.06
CA ARG A 75 0.12 -13.06 13.49
C ARG A 75 1.30 -12.98 14.45
N LEU A 76 2.51 -13.43 14.08
CA LEU A 76 3.66 -13.34 14.97
C LEU A 76 3.99 -11.88 15.33
N PRO A 77 4.54 -11.59 16.52
CA PRO A 77 4.99 -10.23 16.84
C PRO A 77 5.94 -9.67 15.77
N PRO A 78 5.86 -8.37 15.39
CA PRO A 78 6.71 -7.79 14.34
C PRO A 78 8.21 -8.03 14.51
N ALA A 79 8.70 -8.09 15.76
CA ALA A 79 10.09 -8.40 16.07
C ALA A 79 10.54 -9.82 15.64
N ARG A 80 9.60 -10.72 15.33
CA ARG A 80 9.85 -12.12 14.97
C ARG A 80 9.58 -12.45 13.49
N ILE A 81 9.10 -11.50 12.69
CA ILE A 81 8.76 -11.74 11.27
C ILE A 81 9.81 -11.19 10.30
N GLY A 82 10.93 -10.65 10.80
CA GLY A 82 11.98 -10.03 9.97
C GLY A 82 12.47 -10.94 8.85
N ARG A 83 12.73 -12.22 9.13
CA ARG A 83 13.17 -13.20 8.12
C ARG A 83 12.16 -13.45 7.00
N LEU A 84 10.86 -13.26 7.27
CA LEU A 84 9.79 -13.47 6.28
C LEU A 84 9.73 -12.32 5.25
N ALA A 85 10.47 -11.23 5.48
CA ALA A 85 10.73 -10.20 4.48
C ALA A 85 11.56 -10.71 3.30
N GLU A 86 12.33 -11.78 3.50
CA GLU A 86 13.21 -12.39 2.49
C GLU A 86 12.63 -13.69 1.92
N ASP A 87 11.36 -13.99 2.23
CA ASP A 87 10.71 -15.22 1.77
C ASP A 87 10.68 -15.28 0.23
N PRO A 88 10.92 -16.46 -0.39
CA PRO A 88 10.88 -16.58 -1.84
C PRO A 88 9.50 -16.25 -2.43
N ASP A 89 8.40 -16.52 -1.72
CA ASP A 89 7.05 -16.22 -2.20
C ASP A 89 6.64 -14.79 -1.87
N ARG A 90 6.22 -14.08 -2.91
CA ARG A 90 5.74 -12.69 -2.82
C ARG A 90 4.63 -12.51 -1.80
N ARG A 91 3.68 -13.44 -1.68
CA ARG A 91 2.53 -13.33 -0.76
C ARG A 91 2.99 -13.26 0.69
N VAL A 92 4.06 -13.98 1.03
CA VAL A 92 4.66 -13.95 2.37
C VAL A 92 5.35 -12.60 2.60
N ARG A 93 6.12 -12.10 1.63
CA ARG A 93 6.76 -10.78 1.73
C ARG A 93 5.75 -9.65 1.84
N VAL A 94 4.62 -9.72 1.12
CA VAL A 94 3.48 -8.78 1.26
C VAL A 94 2.92 -8.84 2.67
N ALA A 95 2.65 -10.04 3.19
CA ALA A 95 2.13 -10.24 4.54
C ALA A 95 3.10 -9.67 5.59
N ALA A 96 4.40 -9.92 5.46
CA ALA A 96 5.43 -9.37 6.34
C ALA A 96 5.47 -7.83 6.26
N THR A 97 5.56 -7.28 5.04
CA THR A 97 5.62 -5.82 4.79
C THR A 97 4.40 -5.10 5.34
N SER A 98 3.24 -5.74 5.37
CA SER A 98 2.01 -5.17 5.97
C SER A 98 2.07 -5.04 7.49
N ARG A 99 3.10 -5.58 8.16
CA ARG A 99 3.29 -5.51 9.62
C ARG A 99 4.65 -5.01 10.09
N LEU A 100 5.69 -5.03 9.24
CA LEU A 100 7.01 -4.47 9.55
C LEU A 100 6.97 -2.97 9.85
N ALA A 101 7.98 -2.47 10.56
CA ALA A 101 8.15 -1.06 10.90
C ALA A 101 9.64 -0.67 10.93
N GLY A 102 9.92 0.64 11.02
CA GLY A 102 11.29 1.16 11.13
C GLY A 102 12.19 0.73 9.97
N LYS A 103 13.45 0.41 10.28
CA LYS A 103 14.47 0.03 9.30
C LYS A 103 14.06 -1.16 8.42
N ALA A 104 13.34 -2.13 8.99
CA ALA A 104 12.89 -3.31 8.25
C ALA A 104 11.86 -2.95 7.18
N LEU A 105 10.93 -2.02 7.47
CA LEU A 105 9.97 -1.54 6.47
C LEU A 105 10.66 -0.70 5.38
N VAL A 106 11.65 0.12 5.75
CA VAL A 106 12.45 0.89 4.79
C VAL A 106 13.20 -0.03 3.83
N ALA A 107 13.73 -1.16 4.31
CA ALA A 107 14.43 -2.13 3.46
C ALA A 107 13.51 -2.71 2.37
N MET A 108 12.20 -2.81 2.62
CA MET A 108 11.23 -3.30 1.63
C MET A 108 11.08 -2.39 0.40
N LEU A 109 11.60 -1.16 0.43
CA LEU A 109 11.72 -0.31 -0.77
C LEU A 109 12.69 -0.88 -1.82
N ARG A 110 13.47 -1.91 -1.48
CA ARG A 110 14.37 -2.62 -2.42
C ARG A 110 13.83 -3.97 -2.86
N ASP A 111 12.60 -4.35 -2.49
CA ASP A 111 12.03 -5.61 -2.93
C ASP A 111 11.95 -5.66 -4.46
N PRO A 112 12.30 -6.79 -5.11
CA PRO A 112 12.22 -6.91 -6.56
C PRO A 112 10.78 -6.73 -7.09
N ASP A 113 9.76 -7.08 -6.30
CA ASP A 113 8.38 -6.96 -6.71
C ASP A 113 7.80 -5.59 -6.34
N TYR A 114 7.30 -4.86 -7.34
CA TYR A 114 6.78 -3.50 -7.16
C TYR A 114 5.58 -3.44 -6.21
N TYR A 115 4.78 -4.50 -6.12
CA TYR A 115 3.62 -4.53 -5.23
C TYR A 115 4.07 -4.58 -3.77
N VAL A 116 5.16 -5.27 -3.46
CA VAL A 116 5.75 -5.24 -2.10
C VAL A 116 6.26 -3.83 -1.77
N ARG A 117 6.99 -3.19 -2.70
CA ARG A 117 7.45 -1.80 -2.53
C ARG A 117 6.28 -0.84 -2.35
N LEU A 118 5.19 -1.05 -3.09
CA LEU A 118 3.96 -0.26 -2.97
C LEU A 118 3.31 -0.40 -1.58
N ILE A 119 3.23 -1.62 -1.03
CA ILE A 119 2.76 -1.85 0.34
C ILE A 119 3.68 -1.15 1.35
N ALA A 120 4.99 -1.17 1.12
CA ALA A 120 5.95 -0.46 1.98
C ALA A 120 5.68 1.05 1.97
N VAL A 121 5.60 1.67 0.78
CA VAL A 121 5.30 3.10 0.59
C VAL A 121 3.98 3.51 1.25
N ARG A 122 2.93 2.67 1.19
CA ARG A 122 1.65 2.95 1.86
C ARG A 122 1.74 2.99 3.39
N ARG A 123 2.77 2.37 3.98
CA ARG A 123 2.94 2.26 5.44
C ARG A 123 4.06 3.12 6.00
N LEU A 124 5.02 3.53 5.18
CA LEU A 124 6.11 4.38 5.62
C LEU A 124 5.58 5.72 6.18
N PRO A 125 6.25 6.29 7.20
CA PRO A 125 5.98 7.64 7.65
C PRO A 125 6.19 8.65 6.51
N PRO A 126 5.38 9.73 6.42
CA PRO A 126 5.49 10.75 5.39
C PRO A 126 6.91 11.25 5.11
N ASP A 127 7.69 11.52 6.17
CA ASP A 127 9.05 12.07 6.06
C ASP A 127 10.07 11.11 5.43
N VAL A 128 9.75 9.83 5.37
CA VAL A 128 10.61 8.78 4.79
C VAL A 128 10.28 8.53 3.31
N LEU A 129 9.11 8.95 2.83
CA LEU A 129 8.67 8.78 1.44
C LEU A 129 9.58 9.37 0.37
N PRO A 130 10.39 10.42 0.61
CA PRO A 130 11.38 10.87 -0.37
C PRO A 130 12.36 9.77 -0.81
N LEU A 131 12.58 8.72 -0.01
CA LEU A 131 13.39 7.56 -0.41
C LEU A 131 12.76 6.73 -1.54
N ALA A 132 11.45 6.83 -1.75
CA ALA A 132 10.72 6.13 -2.82
C ALA A 132 10.55 6.99 -4.09
N ALA A 133 11.07 8.23 -4.11
CA ALA A 133 10.91 9.15 -5.23
C ALA A 133 11.61 8.68 -6.52
N GLY A 134 12.58 7.77 -6.40
CA GLY A 134 13.30 7.16 -7.52
C GLY A 134 12.84 5.75 -7.87
N ASP A 135 11.71 5.26 -7.33
CA ASP A 135 11.22 3.92 -7.68
C ASP A 135 10.98 3.82 -9.19
N PRO A 136 11.37 2.73 -9.88
CA PRO A 136 11.11 2.60 -11.31
C PRO A 136 9.62 2.59 -11.66
N GLU A 137 8.74 2.18 -10.73
CA GLU A 137 7.31 2.06 -10.98
C GLU A 137 6.57 3.39 -10.68
N PRO A 138 5.90 4.01 -11.69
CA PRO A 138 5.14 5.23 -11.48
C PRO A 138 4.05 5.12 -10.41
N GLU A 139 3.41 3.95 -10.27
CA GLU A 139 2.39 3.76 -9.22
C GLU A 139 2.99 3.93 -7.81
N VAL A 140 4.23 3.45 -7.59
CA VAL A 140 4.92 3.60 -6.31
C VAL A 140 5.28 5.06 -6.06
N ARG A 141 5.84 5.74 -7.07
CA ARG A 141 6.18 7.18 -6.98
C ARG A 141 4.95 8.04 -6.74
N ARG A 142 3.82 7.73 -7.38
CA ARG A 142 2.53 8.42 -7.19
C ARG A 142 1.99 8.23 -5.77
N TRP A 143 2.08 7.02 -5.21
CA TRP A 143 1.70 6.78 -3.81
C TRP A 143 2.60 7.50 -2.81
N ALA A 144 3.90 7.64 -3.12
CA ALA A 144 4.79 8.49 -2.34
C ALA A 144 4.38 9.96 -2.44
N ALA A 145 4.14 10.46 -3.66
CA ALA A 145 3.70 11.82 -3.94
C ALA A 145 2.40 12.19 -3.22
N ARG A 146 1.45 11.26 -3.04
CA ARG A 146 0.19 11.46 -2.30
C ARG A 146 0.34 11.79 -0.83
N ARG A 147 1.37 11.23 -0.20
CA ARG A 147 1.53 11.24 1.27
C ARG A 147 2.73 12.04 1.74
N MET A 148 3.66 12.36 0.84
CA MET A 148 4.87 13.13 1.14
C MET A 148 4.50 14.54 1.65
N PRO A 149 5.21 15.10 2.63
CA PRO A 149 4.97 16.47 3.07
C PRO A 149 5.14 17.47 1.90
N PRO A 150 4.29 18.51 1.78
CA PRO A 150 4.32 19.44 0.64
C PRO A 150 5.69 20.07 0.37
N GLU A 151 6.45 20.37 1.43
CA GLU A 151 7.79 20.95 1.37
C GLU A 151 8.83 20.01 0.74
N ARG A 152 8.59 18.69 0.78
CA ARG A 152 9.46 17.64 0.21
C ARG A 152 9.08 17.27 -1.23
N LEU A 153 7.90 17.66 -1.72
CA LEU A 153 7.41 17.30 -3.07
C LEU A 153 8.28 17.82 -4.22
N GLY A 154 9.18 18.77 -3.96
CA GLY A 154 10.11 19.30 -4.95
C GLY A 154 10.93 18.23 -5.67
N VAL A 155 11.19 17.08 -5.02
CA VAL A 155 11.94 15.95 -5.62
C VAL A 155 11.21 15.26 -6.78
N LEU A 156 9.91 15.50 -6.95
CA LEU A 156 9.06 14.89 -7.98
C LEU A 156 8.56 15.87 -9.05
N LEU A 157 9.01 17.13 -9.03
CA LEU A 157 8.57 18.14 -10.01
C LEU A 157 8.88 17.75 -11.45
N GLY A 158 10.00 17.06 -11.67
CA GLY A 158 10.44 16.59 -12.98
C GLY A 158 10.19 15.10 -13.22
N ASP A 159 9.24 14.47 -12.52
CA ASP A 159 8.94 13.05 -12.74
C ASP A 159 8.57 12.81 -14.21
N GLN A 160 8.98 11.67 -14.77
CA GLN A 160 8.67 11.35 -16.16
C GLN A 160 7.17 11.10 -16.37
N ASP A 161 6.48 10.58 -15.35
CA ASP A 161 5.06 10.28 -15.43
C ASP A 161 4.21 11.51 -15.08
N PRO A 162 3.32 11.97 -15.99
CA PRO A 162 2.49 13.15 -15.75
C PRO A 162 1.48 12.97 -14.61
N LEU A 163 1.07 11.74 -14.28
CA LEU A 163 0.18 11.49 -13.14
C LEU A 163 0.89 11.65 -11.80
N VAL A 164 2.22 11.47 -11.76
CA VAL A 164 3.01 11.82 -10.58
C VAL A 164 3.14 13.34 -10.47
N ARG A 165 3.46 14.04 -11.57
CA ARG A 165 3.53 15.51 -11.59
C ARG A 165 2.18 16.17 -11.28
N LEU A 166 1.08 15.55 -11.70
CA LEU A 166 -0.28 15.98 -11.36
C LEU A 166 -0.52 15.91 -9.85
N GLU A 167 -0.15 14.79 -9.21
CA GLU A 167 -0.25 14.64 -7.76
C GLU A 167 0.61 15.69 -7.02
N VAL A 168 1.77 16.06 -7.59
CA VAL A 168 2.58 17.17 -7.08
C VAL A 168 1.82 18.50 -7.23
N ALA A 169 1.28 18.81 -8.42
CA ALA A 169 0.54 20.05 -8.68
C ALA A 169 -0.67 20.23 -7.77
N GLU A 170 -1.38 19.15 -7.43
CA GLU A 170 -2.54 19.18 -6.53
C GLU A 170 -2.16 19.50 -5.08
N ARG A 171 -0.91 19.24 -4.67
CA ARG A 171 -0.49 19.33 -3.26
C ARG A 171 0.58 20.39 -2.99
N LEU A 172 1.28 20.86 -4.01
CA LEU A 172 2.32 21.89 -3.87
C LEU A 172 1.71 23.18 -3.31
N PRO A 173 2.40 23.94 -2.43
CA PRO A 173 1.90 25.23 -1.97
C PRO A 173 1.67 26.19 -3.14
N PRO A 174 0.59 27.00 -3.15
CA PRO A 174 0.26 27.90 -4.27
C PRO A 174 1.43 28.77 -4.75
N ALA A 175 2.23 29.32 -3.82
CA ALA A 175 3.40 30.15 -4.13
C ALA A 175 4.48 29.42 -4.97
N ARG A 176 4.47 28.09 -5.02
CA ARG A 176 5.43 27.26 -5.78
C ARG A 176 4.86 26.69 -7.07
N LEU A 177 3.58 26.90 -7.37
CA LEU A 177 2.94 26.35 -8.57
C LEU A 177 3.51 26.88 -9.88
N HIS A 178 4.19 28.03 -9.85
CA HIS A 178 4.92 28.57 -11.00
C HIS A 178 5.95 27.59 -11.58
N LEU A 179 6.44 26.63 -10.77
CA LEU A 179 7.40 25.59 -11.19
C LEU A 179 6.79 24.56 -12.15
N LEU A 180 5.46 24.47 -12.23
CA LEU A 180 4.73 23.54 -13.09
C LEU A 180 3.87 24.26 -14.15
N ALA A 181 4.03 25.58 -14.28
CA ALA A 181 3.19 26.38 -15.17
C ALA A 181 3.37 26.01 -16.65
N ASP A 182 4.58 25.58 -17.03
CA ASP A 182 4.94 25.20 -18.39
C ASP A 182 5.01 23.67 -18.56
N ASP A 183 4.34 22.89 -17.70
CA ASP A 183 4.33 21.42 -17.79
C ASP A 183 3.80 20.97 -19.16
N PRO A 184 4.43 20.00 -19.84
CA PRO A 184 3.96 19.52 -21.14
C PRO A 184 2.55 18.91 -21.07
N ASP A 185 2.15 18.33 -19.93
CA ASP A 185 0.84 17.71 -19.78
C ASP A 185 -0.21 18.75 -19.34
N MET A 186 -1.26 18.91 -20.16
CA MET A 186 -2.32 19.86 -19.89
C MET A 186 -3.03 19.63 -18.55
N ARG A 187 -3.10 18.40 -18.04
CA ARG A 187 -3.78 18.08 -16.77
C ARG A 187 -3.02 18.66 -15.60
N VAL A 188 -1.69 18.66 -15.67
CA VAL A 188 -0.82 19.29 -14.68
C VAL A 188 -1.03 20.81 -14.71
N ARG A 189 -1.00 21.42 -15.91
CA ARG A 189 -1.25 22.87 -16.07
C ARG A 189 -2.65 23.27 -15.60
N PHE A 190 -3.67 22.47 -15.88
CA PHE A 190 -5.04 22.67 -15.39
C PHE A 190 -5.09 22.63 -13.86
N ALA A 191 -4.47 21.63 -13.23
CA ALA A 191 -4.40 21.55 -11.76
C ALA A 191 -3.63 22.73 -11.13
N VAL A 192 -2.59 23.23 -11.81
CA VAL A 192 -1.90 24.47 -11.41
C VAL A 192 -2.87 25.65 -11.44
N VAL A 193 -3.58 25.86 -12.55
CA VAL A 193 -4.51 26.98 -12.72
C VAL A 193 -5.57 27.04 -11.63
N GLN A 194 -6.16 25.89 -11.27
CA GLN A 194 -7.19 25.80 -10.23
C GLN A 194 -6.75 26.31 -8.85
N ARG A 195 -5.45 26.43 -8.61
CA ARG A 195 -4.87 26.81 -7.31
C ARG A 195 -3.87 27.97 -7.41
N ALA A 196 -3.68 28.51 -8.62
CA ALA A 196 -2.67 29.53 -8.88
C ALA A 196 -3.03 30.87 -8.23
N PRO A 197 -2.04 31.61 -7.70
CA PRO A 197 -2.26 32.99 -7.30
C PRO A 197 -2.50 33.91 -8.52
N ALA A 198 -3.12 35.07 -8.29
CA ALA A 198 -3.58 35.98 -9.34
C ALA A 198 -2.48 36.43 -10.32
N ASP A 199 -1.26 36.64 -9.79
CA ASP A 199 -0.08 37.04 -10.56
C ASP A 199 0.38 35.94 -11.54
N LEU A 200 0.15 34.67 -11.21
CA LEU A 200 0.52 33.54 -12.05
C LEU A 200 -0.49 33.29 -13.18
N LEU A 201 -1.78 33.58 -12.96
CA LEU A 201 -2.85 33.30 -13.93
C LEU A 201 -2.65 33.96 -15.29
N GLY A 202 -1.92 35.09 -15.34
CA GLY A 202 -1.63 35.80 -16.59
C GLY A 202 -0.86 34.96 -17.61
N ARG A 203 -0.07 33.99 -17.14
CA ARG A 203 0.71 33.10 -18.01
C ARG A 203 -0.18 32.16 -18.83
N PHE A 204 -1.33 31.77 -18.30
CA PHE A 204 -2.22 30.79 -18.94
C PHE A 204 -3.18 31.40 -19.96
N GLY A 205 -3.23 32.73 -20.12
CA GLY A 205 -4.11 33.38 -21.10
C GLY A 205 -3.80 33.02 -22.56
N ARG A 206 -2.61 32.47 -22.84
CA ARG A 206 -2.19 31.96 -24.15
C ARG A 206 -1.81 30.48 -24.13
N ASP A 207 -2.26 29.72 -23.13
CA ASP A 207 -2.05 28.27 -23.11
C ASP A 207 -2.54 27.64 -24.42
N ALA A 208 -1.90 26.59 -24.91
CA ALA A 208 -2.33 25.90 -26.12
C ALA A 208 -3.75 25.32 -25.96
N GLU A 209 -4.08 24.83 -24.76
CA GLU A 209 -5.34 24.16 -24.48
C GLU A 209 -6.44 25.13 -24.07
N ARG A 210 -7.58 25.07 -24.77
CA ARG A 210 -8.74 25.93 -24.48
C ARG A 210 -9.22 25.79 -23.04
N LEU A 211 -9.28 24.56 -22.54
CA LEU A 211 -9.75 24.26 -21.17
C LEU A 211 -8.86 24.92 -20.10
N VAL A 212 -7.55 25.03 -20.35
CA VAL A 212 -6.63 25.68 -19.41
C VAL A 212 -6.82 27.20 -19.44
N ARG A 213 -7.02 27.79 -20.63
CA ARG A 213 -7.32 29.23 -20.77
C ARG A 213 -8.63 29.61 -20.08
N GLU A 214 -9.68 28.81 -20.28
CA GLU A 214 -11.00 29.01 -19.67
C GLU A 214 -10.92 28.93 -18.14
N ALA A 215 -10.31 27.88 -17.61
CA ALA A 215 -10.10 27.75 -16.16
C ALA A 215 -9.29 28.91 -15.56
N ALA A 216 -8.34 29.48 -16.31
CA ALA A 216 -7.54 30.60 -15.84
C ALA A 216 -8.32 31.92 -15.81
N ALA A 217 -9.25 32.10 -16.74
CA ALA A 217 -10.17 33.23 -16.74
C ALA A 217 -11.19 33.11 -15.60
N GLU A 218 -11.77 31.93 -15.41
CA GLU A 218 -12.69 31.63 -14.31
C GLU A 218 -12.03 31.87 -12.94
N ARG A 219 -10.86 31.28 -12.69
CA ARG A 219 -10.15 31.47 -11.42
C ARG A 219 -9.75 32.92 -11.16
N ARG A 220 -9.45 33.69 -12.22
CA ARG A 220 -9.16 35.13 -12.10
C ARG A 220 -10.39 35.90 -11.65
N ALA A 221 -11.55 35.64 -12.27
CA ALA A 221 -12.80 36.27 -11.88
C ALA A 221 -13.17 35.95 -10.42
N GLU A 222 -13.01 34.69 -9.99
CA GLU A 222 -13.23 34.30 -8.59
C GLU A 222 -12.35 35.11 -7.61
N LEU A 223 -11.06 35.26 -7.90
CA LEU A 223 -10.13 36.01 -7.05
C LEU A 223 -10.42 37.52 -7.03
N GLU A 224 -10.99 38.07 -8.11
CA GLU A 224 -11.43 39.47 -8.18
C GLU A 224 -12.74 39.70 -7.39
N GLU A 225 -13.59 38.68 -7.27
CA GLU A 225 -14.80 38.73 -6.43
C GLU A 225 -14.50 38.53 -4.93
N GLU A 226 -13.44 37.79 -4.59
CA GLU A 226 -13.02 37.51 -3.21
C GLU A 226 -12.22 38.65 -2.53
N GLY A 227 -11.66 39.59 -3.32
CA GLY A 227 -10.75 40.66 -2.88
C GLY A 227 -11.41 42.01 -2.68
#